data_AF-A0A952W840-F1
#
_entry.id   AF-A0A952W840-F1
#
_cell.length_a   1.000
_cell.length_b   1.000
_cell.length_c   1.000
_cell.angle_alpha   90.00
_cell.angle_beta   90.00
_cell.angle_gamma   90.00
#
_symmetry.space_group_name_H-M   'P 1'
#
loop_
_entity.id
_entity.type
_entity.pdbx_description
1 polymer ?
#
loop_
_entity_poly.entity_id
_entity_poly.type
_entity_poly.pdbx_seq_one_letter_code
_entity_poly.pdbx_strand_id
1 'polypeptide(L)'
;MAGRRSHPPLFEFLRKDSAQPPPSVRIEPARTRPEPPPPRKTPETPGSGVIRIPVYAFYLGVTAVLGFCVLVWALGFQAGRGRGEEQAMRQLGLTSRTPPRNPDPLAIDTPPVVSPNGTPPFRQTPVERDLTPPTPQQTPAPVASAFLGSAGAMASDPRQPGVNYLKIASRVSFDETRGILLYLKANGVEALGLRIDAATSGDNNGVYDIFTLMGVPSERYTAMAQERERHWNTIRRLGQVWRSEHKGTVDFAQPLWQLFR
;
A
#
# COMPACT_ATOMS: atom_id res chain seq x y z
N MET A 1 54.02 28.03 9.05
CA MET A 1 53.27 28.64 7.93
C MET A 1 52.50 27.54 7.21
N ALA A 2 51.17 27.53 7.30
CA ALA A 2 50.31 26.58 6.59
C ALA A 2 49.01 27.30 6.21
N GLY A 3 48.72 27.34 4.90
CA GLY A 3 47.72 28.20 4.29
C GLY A 3 46.28 27.67 4.41
N ARG A 4 45.38 28.58 4.78
CA ARG A 4 43.91 28.40 4.71
C ARG A 4 43.47 28.41 3.24
N ARG A 5 42.86 27.33 2.79
CA ARG A 5 42.13 27.26 1.51
C ARG A 5 40.70 27.75 1.75
N SER A 6 40.40 28.94 1.26
CA SER A 6 39.06 29.51 1.22
C SER A 6 38.26 28.88 0.08
N HIS A 7 37.27 28.05 0.44
CA HIS A 7 36.28 27.57 -0.52
C HIS A 7 35.30 28.71 -0.86
N PRO A 8 35.03 28.97 -2.16
CA PRO A 8 34.06 29.99 -2.56
C PRO A 8 32.63 29.58 -2.17
N PRO A 9 31.75 30.55 -1.85
CA PRO A 9 30.40 30.28 -1.41
C PRO A 9 29.52 29.69 -2.54
N LEU A 10 28.68 28.73 -2.17
CA LEU A 10 27.83 27.88 -3.03
C LEU A 10 26.83 28.63 -3.93
N PHE A 11 26.68 29.95 -3.77
CA PHE A 11 25.68 30.77 -4.48
C PHE A 11 26.15 31.21 -5.88
N GLU A 12 27.43 31.06 -6.22
CA GLU A 12 27.96 31.49 -7.53
C GLU A 12 27.57 30.57 -8.69
N PHE A 13 27.24 29.30 -8.42
CA PHE A 13 26.93 28.33 -9.48
C PHE A 13 25.51 28.49 -10.05
N LEU A 14 24.59 29.15 -9.35
CA LEU A 14 23.19 29.32 -9.80
C LEU A 14 22.97 30.53 -10.72
N ARG A 15 24.00 31.37 -10.94
CA ARG A 15 23.85 32.60 -11.74
C ARG A 15 24.38 32.49 -13.18
N LYS A 16 25.04 31.39 -13.54
CA LYS A 16 25.80 31.32 -14.80
C LYS A 16 24.98 30.86 -16.02
N ASP A 17 23.76 30.35 -15.83
CA ASP A 17 22.95 29.81 -16.94
C ASP A 17 21.85 30.75 -17.46
N SER A 18 21.75 31.97 -16.93
CA SER A 18 20.64 32.90 -17.28
C SER A 18 20.95 33.90 -18.40
N ALA A 19 22.07 33.76 -19.12
CA ALA A 19 22.46 34.70 -20.17
C ALA A 19 22.60 34.06 -21.56
N GLN A 20 21.80 33.04 -21.87
CA GLN A 20 21.69 32.55 -23.24
C GLN A 20 20.72 33.46 -24.01
N PRO A 21 21.21 34.30 -24.96
CA PRO A 21 20.32 35.10 -25.78
C PRO A 21 19.37 34.17 -26.56
N PRO A 22 18.10 34.58 -26.78
CA PRO A 22 17.17 33.80 -27.57
C PRO A 22 17.78 33.50 -28.95
N PRO A 23 17.63 32.28 -29.49
CA PRO A 23 18.17 31.94 -30.79
C PRO A 23 17.60 32.91 -31.82
N SER A 24 18.50 33.61 -32.50
CA SER A 24 18.17 34.50 -33.61
C SER A 24 17.46 33.66 -34.67
N VAL A 25 16.14 33.85 -34.79
CA VAL A 25 15.34 33.25 -35.86
C VAL A 25 15.87 33.81 -37.18
N ARG A 26 16.73 33.03 -37.84
CA ARG A 26 17.21 33.32 -39.18
C ARG A 26 16.01 33.20 -40.10
N ILE A 27 15.42 34.34 -40.48
CA ILE A 27 14.39 34.42 -41.49
C ILE A 27 15.07 34.02 -42.81
N GLU A 28 14.87 32.77 -43.20
CA GLU A 28 15.27 32.25 -44.50
C GLU A 28 14.50 33.03 -45.57
N PRO A 29 15.18 33.64 -46.57
CA PRO A 29 14.51 34.40 -47.62
C PRO A 29 13.52 33.48 -48.33
N ALA A 30 12.29 33.97 -48.46
CA ALA A 30 11.16 33.27 -49.05
C ALA A 30 11.58 32.57 -50.35
N ARG A 31 11.74 31.25 -50.26
CA ARG A 31 11.96 30.38 -51.42
C ARG A 31 10.70 30.48 -52.27
N THR A 32 10.83 31.09 -53.44
CA THR A 32 9.77 31.25 -54.45
C THR A 32 9.08 29.90 -54.65
N ARG A 33 7.86 29.80 -54.14
CA ARG A 33 7.03 28.60 -54.23
C ARG A 33 6.74 28.37 -55.71
N PRO A 34 7.20 27.27 -56.32
CA PRO A 34 6.86 26.96 -57.70
C PRO A 34 5.34 26.89 -57.83
N GLU A 35 4.85 27.54 -58.88
CA GLU A 35 3.43 27.64 -59.22
C GLU A 35 2.80 26.24 -59.25
N PRO A 36 1.69 26.01 -58.52
CA PRO A 36 1.07 24.70 -58.46
C PRO A 36 0.61 24.28 -59.86
N PRO A 37 0.86 23.03 -60.28
CA PRO A 37 0.39 22.54 -61.57
C PRO A 37 -1.15 22.63 -61.63
N PRO A 38 -1.72 22.84 -62.84
CA PRO A 38 -3.15 22.98 -63.02
C PRO A 38 -3.90 21.77 -62.42
N PRO A 39 -5.06 21.99 -61.79
CA PRO A 39 -5.80 20.94 -61.12
C PRO A 39 -6.16 19.84 -62.11
N ARG A 40 -5.54 18.66 -61.96
CA ARG A 40 -5.97 17.46 -62.66
C ARG A 40 -7.40 17.17 -62.18
N LYS A 41 -8.35 17.16 -63.12
CA LYS A 41 -9.72 16.70 -62.89
C LYS A 41 -9.66 15.24 -62.50
N THR A 42 -9.74 14.96 -61.20
CA THR A 42 -9.80 13.60 -60.67
C THR A 42 -11.12 12.98 -61.12
N PRO A 43 -11.11 11.77 -61.72
CA PRO A 43 -12.35 11.08 -62.06
C PRO A 43 -13.18 10.88 -60.79
N GLU A 44 -14.42 11.37 -60.83
CA GLU A 44 -15.41 11.23 -59.77
C GLU A 44 -15.56 9.76 -59.45
N THR A 45 -15.06 9.35 -58.28
CA THR A 45 -15.24 7.99 -57.78
C THR A 45 -16.67 7.91 -57.24
N PRO A 46 -17.55 7.08 -57.81
CA PRO A 46 -18.90 6.95 -57.31
C PRO A 46 -18.86 6.20 -55.97
N GLY A 47 -19.32 6.85 -54.90
CA GLY A 47 -19.93 6.13 -53.78
C GLY A 47 -19.10 5.86 -52.53
N SER A 48 -18.25 6.78 -52.06
CA SER A 48 -17.96 6.83 -50.62
C SER A 48 -18.90 7.86 -49.98
N GLY A 49 -20.02 7.39 -49.42
CA GLY A 49 -20.96 8.23 -48.70
C GLY A 49 -20.29 8.84 -47.48
N VAL A 50 -19.76 10.06 -47.61
CA VAL A 50 -19.20 10.80 -46.49
C VAL A 50 -20.34 11.20 -45.57
N ILE A 51 -20.55 10.42 -44.51
CA ILE A 51 -21.52 10.73 -43.46
C ILE A 51 -21.03 11.98 -42.73
N ARG A 52 -21.66 13.11 -43.01
CA ARG A 52 -21.41 14.37 -42.28
C ARG A 52 -22.22 14.35 -41.00
N ILE A 53 -21.58 14.05 -39.88
CA ILE A 53 -22.20 14.15 -38.56
C ILE A 53 -22.17 15.63 -38.15
N PRO A 54 -23.33 16.25 -37.84
CA PRO A 54 -23.34 17.60 -37.32
C PRO A 54 -22.56 17.68 -36.00
N VAL A 55 -21.69 18.68 -35.88
CA VAL A 55 -20.79 18.84 -34.72
C VAL A 55 -21.55 18.85 -33.39
N TYR A 56 -22.75 19.45 -33.34
CA TYR A 56 -23.57 19.44 -32.13
C TYR A 56 -24.05 18.04 -31.73
N ALA A 57 -24.33 17.15 -32.69
CA ALA A 57 -24.74 15.78 -32.41
C ALA A 57 -23.57 14.97 -31.80
N PHE A 58 -22.34 15.23 -32.24
CA PHE A 58 -21.15 14.66 -31.63
C PHE A 58 -21.01 15.10 -30.16
N TYR A 59 -21.13 16.40 -29.87
CA TYR A 59 -21.04 16.91 -28.49
C TYR A 59 -22.15 16.38 -27.58
N LEU A 60 -23.38 16.25 -28.09
CA LEU A 60 -24.48 15.63 -27.35
C LEU A 60 -24.18 14.15 -27.05
N GLY A 61 -23.63 13.41 -28.01
CA GLY A 61 -23.19 12.03 -27.82
C GLY A 61 -22.14 11.89 -26.72
N VAL A 62 -21.08 12.72 -26.77
CA VAL A 62 -20.02 12.73 -25.74
C VAL A 62 -20.58 13.07 -24.36
N THR A 63 -21.47 14.05 -24.28
CA THR A 63 -22.09 14.47 -23.01
C THR A 63 -22.99 13.36 -22.43
N ALA A 64 -23.76 12.67 -23.27
CA ALA A 64 -24.59 11.55 -22.86
C ALA A 64 -23.75 10.39 -22.29
N VAL A 65 -22.63 10.06 -22.95
CA VAL A 65 -21.70 9.02 -22.48
C VAL A 65 -21.07 9.40 -21.14
N LEU A 66 -20.60 10.64 -20.99
CA LEU A 66 -20.02 11.10 -19.72
C LEU A 66 -21.06 11.10 -18.59
N GLY A 67 -22.28 11.57 -18.86
CA GLY A 67 -23.39 11.53 -17.92
C GLY A 67 -23.73 10.10 -17.47
N PHE A 68 -23.73 9.15 -18.41
CA PHE A 68 -23.94 7.74 -18.11
C PHE A 68 -22.83 7.16 -17.23
N CYS A 69 -21.56 7.47 -17.50
CA CYS A 69 -20.44 7.04 -16.66
C CYS A 69 -20.55 7.57 -15.22
N VAL A 70 -20.94 8.84 -15.04
CA VAL A 70 -21.16 9.43 -13.70
C VAL A 70 -22.34 8.77 -12.99
N LEU A 71 -23.43 8.47 -13.71
CA LEU A 71 -24.58 7.77 -13.17
C LEU A 71 -24.21 6.37 -12.65
N VAL A 72 -23.48 5.59 -13.46
CA VAL A 72 -23.02 4.24 -13.08
C VAL A 72 -22.07 4.30 -11.88
N TRP A 73 -21.14 5.26 -11.86
CA TRP A 73 -20.26 5.47 -10.72
C TRP A 73 -21.03 5.81 -9.44
N ALA A 74 -22.02 6.70 -9.52
CA ALA A 74 -22.85 7.10 -8.38
C ALA A 74 -23.67 5.93 -7.82
N LEU A 75 -24.27 5.10 -8.70
CA LEU A 75 -24.99 3.88 -8.31
C LEU A 75 -24.05 2.86 -7.65
N GLY A 76 -22.85 2.67 -8.20
CA GLY A 76 -21.83 1.80 -7.60
C GLY A 76 -21.37 2.29 -6.22
N PHE A 77 -21.19 3.60 -6.07
CA PHE A 77 -20.79 4.21 -4.80
C PHE A 77 -21.88 4.08 -3.72
N GLN A 78 -23.15 4.32 -4.07
CA GLN A 78 -24.28 4.12 -3.15
C GLN A 78 -24.45 2.65 -2.76
N ALA A 79 -24.37 1.71 -3.71
CA ALA A 79 -24.45 0.29 -3.43
C ALA A 79 -23.29 -0.21 -2.53
N GLY A 80 -22.10 0.38 -2.68
CA GLY A 80 -20.94 0.09 -1.85
C GLY A 80 -21.10 0.57 -0.40
N ARG A 81 -21.67 1.77 -0.17
CA ARG A 81 -21.85 2.33 1.17
C ARG A 81 -22.75 1.47 2.06
N GLY A 82 -23.87 0.97 1.53
CA GLY A 82 -24.80 0.12 2.30
C GLY A 82 -24.16 -1.18 2.80
N ARG A 83 -23.35 -1.83 1.96
CA ARG A 83 -22.63 -3.07 2.35
C ARG A 83 -21.51 -2.80 3.36
N GLY A 84 -20.88 -1.62 3.29
CA GLY A 84 -19.85 -1.21 4.23
C GLY A 84 -20.41 -1.00 5.64
N GLU A 85 -21.58 -0.38 5.76
CA GLU A 85 -22.25 -0.17 7.06
C GLU A 85 -22.71 -1.49 7.69
N GLU A 86 -23.27 -2.41 6.90
CA GLU A 86 -23.65 -3.75 7.41
C GLU A 86 -22.44 -4.55 7.90
N GLN A 87 -21.30 -4.49 7.18
CA GLN A 87 -20.06 -5.14 7.61
C GLN A 87 -19.46 -4.46 8.84
N ALA A 88 -19.49 -3.13 8.91
CA ALA A 88 -19.04 -2.38 10.08
C ALA A 88 -19.92 -2.68 11.31
N MET A 89 -21.25 -2.77 11.16
CA MET A 89 -22.16 -3.15 12.25
C MET A 89 -21.93 -4.59 12.71
N ARG A 90 -21.64 -5.52 11.78
CA ARG A 90 -21.26 -6.91 12.12
C ARG A 90 -19.93 -6.97 12.86
N GLN A 91 -18.94 -6.16 12.47
CA GLN A 91 -17.65 -6.08 13.14
C GLN A 91 -17.74 -5.42 14.52
N LEU A 92 -18.64 -4.46 14.70
CA LEU A 92 -18.90 -3.83 16.00
C LEU A 92 -19.69 -4.72 16.97
N GLY A 93 -20.07 -5.94 16.57
CA GLY A 93 -20.73 -6.91 17.45
C GLY A 93 -22.11 -6.49 17.96
N LEU A 94 -22.68 -5.41 17.42
CA LEU A 94 -23.95 -4.84 17.87
C LEU A 94 -25.17 -5.68 17.48
N THR A 95 -25.02 -6.61 16.53
CA THR A 95 -26.11 -7.48 16.03
C THR A 95 -26.05 -8.93 16.52
N SER A 96 -25.03 -9.31 17.30
CA SER A 96 -24.90 -10.68 17.83
C SER A 96 -24.74 -10.71 19.35
N ARG A 97 -25.58 -9.95 20.08
CA ARG A 97 -25.95 -10.38 21.43
C ARG A 97 -27.02 -11.44 21.30
N THR A 98 -26.60 -12.68 21.01
CA THR A 98 -27.26 -13.81 21.67
C THR A 98 -27.09 -13.51 23.16
N PRO A 99 -28.17 -13.24 23.92
CA PRO A 99 -28.02 -12.99 25.34
C PRO A 99 -27.24 -14.17 25.93
N PRO A 100 -26.18 -13.94 26.71
CA PRO A 100 -25.50 -15.03 27.38
C PRO A 100 -26.57 -15.80 28.13
N ARG A 101 -26.70 -17.09 27.81
CA ARG A 101 -27.55 -18.02 28.54
C ARG A 101 -26.98 -18.01 29.94
N ASN A 102 -27.60 -17.22 30.82
CA ASN A 102 -27.22 -17.09 32.20
C ASN A 102 -27.23 -18.52 32.77
N PRO A 103 -26.06 -19.10 33.16
CA PRO A 103 -26.08 -20.38 33.83
C PRO A 103 -26.85 -20.16 35.13
N ASP A 104 -27.92 -20.93 35.27
CA ASP A 104 -28.81 -20.89 36.41
C ASP A 104 -27.95 -21.03 37.70
N PRO A 105 -27.90 -20.02 38.59
CA PRO A 105 -27.05 -20.04 39.78
C PRO A 105 -27.50 -21.06 40.85
N LEU A 106 -28.42 -21.96 40.50
CA LEU A 106 -28.94 -23.05 41.32
C LEU A 106 -28.47 -24.44 40.86
N ALA A 107 -27.53 -24.53 39.90
CA ALA A 107 -26.81 -25.77 39.66
C ALA A 107 -25.86 -26.06 40.84
N ILE A 108 -26.39 -26.74 41.84
CA ILE A 108 -25.67 -27.25 43.00
C ILE A 108 -24.51 -28.11 42.51
N ASP A 109 -23.28 -27.64 42.77
CA ASP A 109 -22.05 -28.40 42.64
C ASP A 109 -22.17 -29.71 43.41
N THR A 110 -22.23 -30.82 42.68
CA THR A 110 -22.00 -32.14 43.26
C THR A 110 -20.51 -32.23 43.60
N PRO A 111 -20.10 -32.37 44.87
CA PRO A 111 -18.69 -32.47 45.21
C PRO A 111 -18.09 -33.77 44.64
N PRO A 112 -16.84 -33.74 44.12
CA PRO A 112 -16.15 -34.96 43.75
C PRO A 112 -15.93 -35.83 44.99
N VAL A 113 -16.40 -37.07 44.90
CA VAL A 113 -16.17 -38.12 45.90
C VAL A 113 -14.66 -38.34 46.04
N VAL A 114 -14.13 -37.90 47.17
CA VAL A 114 -12.78 -38.25 47.64
C VAL A 114 -12.84 -39.70 48.11
N SER A 115 -12.21 -40.62 47.38
CA SER A 115 -11.89 -41.95 47.89
C SER A 115 -10.62 -41.88 48.74
N PRO A 116 -10.67 -42.25 50.04
CA PRO A 116 -9.49 -42.43 50.87
C PRO A 116 -9.21 -43.94 51.00
N ASN A 117 -8.12 -44.44 50.41
CA ASN A 117 -7.42 -45.61 50.96
C ASN A 117 -6.13 -45.94 50.22
N GLY A 118 -5.06 -46.15 51.00
CA GLY A 118 -4.08 -47.19 50.71
C GLY A 118 -2.68 -46.76 50.25
N THR A 119 -1.82 -46.41 51.21
CA THR A 119 -0.37 -46.76 51.19
C THR A 119 -0.22 -48.14 51.87
N PRO A 120 0.88 -48.96 51.79
CA PRO A 120 2.10 -49.11 50.94
C PRO A 120 2.11 -50.53 50.23
N PRO A 121 3.18 -51.13 49.61
CA PRO A 121 4.64 -50.91 49.78
C PRO A 121 5.52 -50.81 48.52
N PHE A 122 6.76 -50.42 48.78
CA PHE A 122 7.91 -50.48 47.90
C PHE A 122 7.96 -51.79 47.10
N ARG A 123 7.86 -51.69 45.78
CA ARG A 123 8.24 -52.72 44.83
C ARG A 123 9.29 -52.10 43.90
N GLN A 124 10.54 -52.48 44.09
CA GLN A 124 11.61 -52.18 43.14
C GLN A 124 11.35 -53.01 41.87
N THR A 125 10.77 -52.37 40.86
CA THR A 125 10.68 -52.94 39.51
C THR A 125 12.04 -52.81 38.81
N PRO A 126 12.43 -53.80 37.98
CA PRO A 126 13.62 -53.70 37.15
C PRO A 126 13.53 -52.48 36.24
N VAL A 127 14.66 -51.82 36.00
CA VAL A 127 14.79 -50.75 35.00
C VAL A 127 14.57 -51.36 33.62
N GLU A 128 13.31 -51.46 33.23
CA GLU A 128 12.91 -51.66 31.85
C GLU A 128 13.26 -50.37 31.12
N ARG A 129 14.27 -50.44 30.24
CA ARG A 129 14.62 -49.34 29.35
C ARG A 129 13.42 -49.13 28.43
N ASP A 130 12.54 -48.24 28.86
CA ASP A 130 11.48 -47.69 28.04
C ASP A 130 12.14 -47.02 26.84
N LEU A 131 12.21 -47.76 25.74
CA LEU A 131 12.50 -47.25 24.39
C LEU A 131 11.26 -46.49 23.90
N THR A 132 10.74 -45.55 24.71
CA THR A 132 9.75 -44.62 24.23
C THR A 132 10.44 -43.77 23.18
N PRO A 133 10.07 -43.85 21.89
CA PRO A 133 10.65 -42.99 20.87
C PRO A 133 10.46 -41.55 21.35
N PRO A 134 11.51 -40.70 21.30
CA PRO A 134 11.40 -39.32 21.75
C PRO A 134 10.19 -38.71 21.04
N THR A 135 9.18 -38.33 21.83
CA THR A 135 8.04 -37.58 21.30
C THR A 135 8.64 -36.41 20.55
N PRO A 136 8.44 -36.31 19.22
CA PRO A 136 9.06 -35.24 18.45
C PRO A 136 8.64 -33.94 19.12
N GLN A 137 9.61 -33.23 19.69
CA GLN A 137 9.42 -31.87 20.18
C GLN A 137 8.86 -31.12 18.99
N GLN A 138 7.55 -30.88 19.01
CA GLN A 138 6.89 -30.04 18.03
C GLN A 138 7.55 -28.69 18.17
N THR A 139 8.48 -28.38 17.26
CA THR A 139 9.02 -27.04 17.10
C THR A 139 7.79 -26.14 17.03
N PRO A 140 7.59 -25.24 18.01
CA PRO A 140 6.40 -24.40 18.03
C PRO A 140 6.31 -23.73 16.65
N ALA A 141 5.17 -23.94 15.99
CA ALA A 141 4.94 -23.39 14.66
C ALA A 141 5.30 -21.90 14.71
N PRO A 142 6.10 -21.38 13.77
CA PRO A 142 6.52 -20.00 13.78
C PRO A 142 5.25 -19.15 13.76
N VAL A 143 4.96 -18.49 14.89
CA VAL A 143 3.86 -17.54 14.99
C VAL A 143 4.10 -16.48 13.92
N ALA A 144 3.26 -16.48 12.89
CA ALA A 144 3.35 -15.55 11.79
C ALA A 144 3.33 -14.13 12.35
N SER A 145 4.49 -13.49 12.34
CA SER A 145 4.68 -12.22 13.03
C SER A 145 3.81 -11.15 12.35
N ALA A 146 3.10 -10.36 13.14
CA ALA A 146 2.23 -9.30 12.64
C ALA A 146 3.00 -8.17 11.92
N PHE A 147 4.31 -8.13 12.11
CA PHE A 147 5.20 -7.06 11.65
C PHE A 147 6.32 -7.63 10.80
N LEU A 148 6.50 -7.05 9.62
CA LEU A 148 7.55 -7.42 8.67
C LEU A 148 8.43 -6.21 8.37
N GLY A 149 9.72 -6.30 8.63
CA GLY A 149 10.72 -5.32 8.22
C GLY A 149 11.58 -5.84 7.07
N SER A 150 12.48 -5.01 6.55
CA SER A 150 13.44 -5.44 5.52
C SER A 150 14.40 -6.54 5.99
N ALA A 151 14.63 -6.65 7.31
CA ALA A 151 15.45 -7.69 7.94
C ALA A 151 14.66 -8.98 8.25
N GLY A 152 13.35 -9.02 7.96
CA GLY A 152 12.47 -10.14 8.28
C GLY A 152 11.42 -9.79 9.32
N ALA A 153 10.85 -10.84 9.92
CA ALA A 153 9.79 -10.72 10.93
C ALA A 153 10.28 -9.96 12.17
N MET A 154 9.42 -9.08 12.70
CA MET A 154 9.69 -8.30 13.91
C MET A 154 8.76 -8.71 15.04
N ALA A 155 9.29 -8.72 16.26
CA ALA A 155 8.53 -9.09 17.46
C ALA A 155 7.54 -8.00 17.91
N SER A 156 7.76 -6.74 17.51
CA SER A 156 6.95 -5.60 17.95
C SER A 156 6.86 -4.52 16.87
N ASP A 157 5.82 -3.68 16.96
CA ASP A 157 5.64 -2.52 16.09
C ASP A 157 6.66 -1.42 16.48
N PRO A 158 7.53 -0.98 15.55
CA PRO A 158 8.49 0.09 15.83
C PRO A 158 7.87 1.50 15.83
N ARG A 159 6.59 1.65 15.45
CA ARG A 159 5.91 2.94 15.38
C ARG A 159 5.64 3.49 16.80
N GLN A 160 5.70 4.81 16.93
CA GLN A 160 5.45 5.52 18.19
C GLN A 160 4.06 6.15 18.18
N PRO A 161 3.23 5.94 19.21
CA PRO A 161 1.92 6.58 19.31
C PRO A 161 2.03 8.11 19.22
N GLY A 162 1.05 8.75 18.57
CA GLY A 162 1.05 10.20 18.35
C GLY A 162 1.87 10.67 17.14
N VAL A 163 2.52 9.75 16.41
CA VAL A 163 3.34 10.06 15.24
C VAL A 163 2.62 9.67 13.95
N ASN A 164 2.72 10.51 12.92
CA ASN A 164 2.17 10.26 11.60
C ASN A 164 3.18 9.50 10.74
N TYR A 165 2.73 8.42 10.11
CA TYR A 165 3.53 7.61 9.19
C TYR A 165 2.88 7.60 7.81
N LEU A 166 3.70 7.55 6.76
CA LEU A 166 3.21 7.51 5.39
C LEU A 166 2.86 6.07 4.99
N LYS A 167 1.57 5.79 4.84
CA LYS A 167 1.07 4.54 4.26
C LYS A 167 1.23 4.61 2.74
N ILE A 168 1.97 3.68 2.16
CA ILE A 168 2.32 3.69 0.72
C ILE A 168 1.53 2.67 -0.08
N ALA A 169 1.08 1.59 0.57
CA ALA A 169 0.34 0.52 -0.06
C ALA A 169 -0.61 -0.13 0.95
N SER A 170 -1.70 -0.69 0.44
CA SER A 170 -2.66 -1.42 1.25
C SER A 170 -2.90 -2.79 0.67
N ARG A 171 -3.20 -3.75 1.54
CA ARG A 171 -3.62 -5.10 1.19
C ARG A 171 -2.68 -5.84 0.22
N VAL A 172 -1.38 -5.77 0.48
CA VAL A 172 -0.33 -6.42 -0.31
C VAL A 172 -0.09 -7.85 0.19
N SER A 173 0.20 -8.79 -0.71
CA SER A 173 0.56 -10.17 -0.32
C SER A 173 1.88 -10.21 0.45
N PHE A 174 2.14 -11.28 1.20
CA PHE A 174 3.38 -11.44 1.95
C PHE A 174 4.64 -11.33 1.06
N ASP A 175 4.67 -12.07 -0.05
CA ASP A 175 5.84 -12.10 -0.95
C ASP A 175 6.11 -10.75 -1.60
N GLU A 176 5.06 -10.07 -2.07
CA GLU A 176 5.19 -8.74 -2.68
C GLU A 176 5.58 -7.69 -1.61
N THR A 177 5.04 -7.79 -0.40
CA THR A 177 5.45 -6.92 0.73
C THR A 177 6.93 -7.07 1.02
N ARG A 178 7.45 -8.30 1.10
CA ARG A 178 8.87 -8.56 1.32
C ARG A 178 9.73 -7.94 0.21
N GLY A 179 9.33 -8.11 -1.04
CA GLY A 179 10.01 -7.49 -2.19
C GLY A 179 10.06 -5.97 -2.10
N ILE A 180 8.93 -5.33 -1.79
CA ILE A 180 8.82 -3.88 -1.62
C ILE A 180 9.72 -3.40 -0.48
N LEU A 181 9.72 -4.07 0.68
CA LEU A 181 10.54 -3.68 1.83
C LEU A 181 12.03 -3.74 1.54
N LEU A 182 12.49 -4.78 0.82
CA LEU A 182 13.89 -4.90 0.40
C LEU A 182 14.27 -3.81 -0.61
N TYR A 183 13.40 -3.53 -1.59
CA TYR A 183 13.62 -2.49 -2.58
C TYR A 183 13.69 -1.09 -1.95
N LEU A 184 12.77 -0.77 -1.04
CA LEU A 184 12.78 0.51 -0.33
C LEU A 184 14.05 0.66 0.50
N LYS A 185 14.47 -0.39 1.23
CA LYS A 185 15.71 -0.37 2.01
C LYS A 185 16.94 -0.16 1.14
N ALA A 186 17.02 -0.80 -0.01
CA ALA A 186 18.10 -0.61 -0.99
C ALA A 186 18.17 0.83 -1.53
N ASN A 187 17.04 1.53 -1.55
CA ASN A 187 16.92 2.94 -1.95
C ASN A 187 16.97 3.92 -0.75
N GLY A 188 17.38 3.45 0.44
CA GLY A 188 17.54 4.29 1.63
C GLY A 188 16.24 4.67 2.34
N VAL A 189 15.12 4.02 2.03
CA VAL A 189 13.83 4.22 2.68
C VAL A 189 13.54 3.05 3.61
N GLU A 190 13.48 3.31 4.92
CA GLU A 190 13.02 2.29 5.86
C GLU A 190 11.49 2.22 5.88
N ALA A 191 10.97 0.98 5.88
CA ALA A 191 9.54 0.70 5.85
C ALA A 191 9.19 -0.54 6.68
N LEU A 192 7.90 -0.65 6.99
CA LEU A 192 7.28 -1.68 7.81
C LEU A 192 6.04 -2.21 7.09
N GLY A 193 5.92 -3.53 6.99
CA GLY A 193 4.69 -4.23 6.64
C GLY A 193 3.90 -4.60 7.91
N LEU A 194 2.66 -4.15 8.01
CA LEU A 194 1.73 -4.45 9.08
C LEU A 194 0.66 -5.42 8.57
N ARG A 195 0.54 -6.59 9.18
CA ARG A 195 -0.49 -7.57 8.83
C ARG A 195 -1.87 -7.05 9.25
N ILE A 196 -2.83 -7.03 8.32
CA ILE A 196 -4.19 -6.53 8.55
C ILE A 196 -5.12 -7.66 9.03
N ASP A 197 -4.97 -8.84 8.42
CA ASP A 197 -5.83 -10.00 8.70
C ASP A 197 -5.03 -11.03 9.54
N ALA A 198 -4.99 -10.81 10.85
CA ALA A 198 -4.32 -11.72 11.80
C ALA A 198 -5.16 -12.96 12.15
N ALA A 199 -6.49 -12.87 12.03
CA ALA A 199 -7.40 -13.86 12.63
C ALA A 199 -7.85 -15.01 11.70
N THR A 200 -7.78 -14.83 10.38
CA THR A 200 -8.54 -15.71 9.45
C THR A 200 -7.72 -16.33 8.34
N SER A 201 -6.50 -15.87 8.10
CA SER A 201 -5.65 -16.36 7.01
C SER A 201 -4.54 -17.22 7.59
N GLY A 202 -4.38 -18.45 7.07
CA GLY A 202 -3.24 -19.30 7.42
C GLY A 202 -1.90 -18.57 7.20
N ASP A 203 -0.84 -19.05 7.85
CA ASP A 203 0.42 -18.33 8.08
C ASP A 203 1.05 -17.69 6.84
N ASN A 204 0.81 -18.22 5.65
CA ASN A 204 1.44 -17.77 4.41
C ASN A 204 0.58 -16.84 3.53
N ASN A 205 -0.71 -16.67 3.82
CA ASN A 205 -1.62 -15.84 3.00
C ASN A 205 -1.97 -14.51 3.68
N GLY A 206 -1.08 -14.01 4.53
CA GLY A 206 -1.23 -12.72 5.20
C GLY A 206 -1.26 -11.58 4.19
N VAL A 207 -2.14 -10.62 4.47
CA VAL A 207 -2.30 -9.39 3.71
C VAL A 207 -1.78 -8.23 4.56
N TYR A 208 -0.96 -7.36 3.96
CA TYR A 208 -0.18 -6.35 4.67
C TYR A 208 -0.47 -4.93 4.17
N ASP A 209 -0.47 -3.98 5.09
CA ASP A 209 -0.33 -2.56 4.82
C ASP A 209 1.14 -2.16 4.95
N ILE A 210 1.64 -1.27 4.09
CA ILE A 210 3.04 -0.85 4.11
C ILE A 210 3.15 0.61 4.52
N PHE A 211 3.97 0.88 5.52
CA PHE A 211 4.24 2.20 6.08
C PHE A 211 5.73 2.52 5.99
N THR A 212 6.09 3.77 5.68
CA THR A 212 7.49 4.22 5.84
C THR A 212 7.76 4.60 7.29
N LEU A 213 8.97 4.32 7.80
CA LEU A 213 9.36 4.64 9.18
C LEU A 213 9.80 6.09 9.40
N MET A 214 9.68 6.96 8.38
CA MET A 214 9.77 8.41 8.58
C MET A 214 8.54 8.88 9.36
N GLY A 215 8.70 8.98 10.68
CA GLY A 215 7.68 9.49 11.58
C GLY A 215 7.65 11.03 11.61
N VAL A 216 6.45 11.60 11.55
CA VAL A 216 6.21 13.04 11.75
C VAL A 216 5.35 13.25 12.98
N PRO A 217 5.91 13.77 14.09
CA PRO A 217 5.13 14.05 15.30
C PRO A 217 3.94 14.96 14.99
N SER A 218 2.79 14.69 15.60
CA SER A 218 1.54 15.40 15.29
C SER A 218 1.65 16.90 15.52
N GLU A 219 2.35 17.31 16.58
CA GLU A 219 2.61 18.71 16.93
C GLU A 219 3.53 19.43 15.93
N ARG A 220 4.30 18.68 15.13
CA ARG A 220 5.20 19.22 14.09
C ARG A 220 4.69 19.01 12.66
N TYR A 221 3.50 18.43 12.49
CA TYR A 221 3.01 18.02 11.16
C TYR A 221 2.95 19.16 10.15
N THR A 222 2.50 20.34 10.59
CA THR A 222 2.44 21.56 9.76
C THR A 222 3.83 22.14 9.52
N ALA A 223 4.68 22.19 10.54
CA ALA A 223 6.04 22.73 10.44
C ALA A 223 6.93 21.89 9.50
N MET A 224 6.70 20.59 9.44
CA MET A 224 7.45 19.65 8.59
C MET A 224 6.83 19.43 7.19
N ALA A 225 6.03 20.38 6.69
CA ALA A 225 5.37 20.24 5.40
C ALA A 225 6.36 19.99 4.25
N GLN A 226 7.51 20.67 4.27
CA GLN A 226 8.53 20.51 3.23
C GLN A 226 9.20 19.13 3.26
N GLU A 227 9.57 18.61 4.44
CA GLU A 227 10.13 17.25 4.51
C GLU A 227 9.10 16.20 4.11
N ARG A 228 7.83 16.35 4.52
CA ARG A 228 6.75 15.45 4.12
C ARG A 228 6.59 15.40 2.60
N GLU A 229 6.60 16.55 1.95
CA GLU A 229 6.48 16.64 0.49
C GLU A 229 7.68 16.03 -0.23
N ARG A 230 8.91 16.26 0.26
CA ARG A 230 10.12 15.62 -0.29
C ARG A 230 10.05 14.10 -0.16
N HIS A 231 9.63 13.59 1.00
CA HIS A 231 9.48 12.16 1.22
C HIS A 231 8.39 11.56 0.31
N TRP A 232 7.25 12.22 0.22
CA TRP A 232 6.15 11.84 -0.66
C TRP A 232 6.59 11.72 -2.13
N ASN A 233 7.29 12.74 -2.64
CA ASN A 233 7.84 12.73 -4.00
C ASN A 233 8.88 11.62 -4.20
N THR A 234 9.71 11.35 -3.19
CA THR A 234 10.68 10.25 -3.22
C THR A 234 9.98 8.90 -3.36
N ILE A 235 8.96 8.63 -2.53
CA ILE A 235 8.18 7.39 -2.59
C ILE A 235 7.47 7.25 -3.94
N ARG A 236 6.86 8.33 -4.45
CA ARG A 236 6.16 8.30 -5.74
C ARG A 236 7.10 7.93 -6.89
N ARG A 237 8.30 8.52 -6.92
CA ARG A 237 9.33 8.19 -7.92
C ARG A 237 9.76 6.73 -7.82
N LEU A 238 10.02 6.25 -6.60
CA LEU A 238 10.39 4.84 -6.36
C LEU A 238 9.26 3.89 -6.77
N GLY A 239 8.00 4.25 -6.57
CA GLY A 239 6.85 3.44 -7.00
C GLY A 239 6.73 3.30 -8.51
N GLN A 240 7.03 4.36 -9.25
CA GLN A 240 7.05 4.30 -10.71
C GLN A 240 8.12 3.32 -11.21
N VAL A 241 9.32 3.39 -10.64
CA VAL A 241 10.45 2.50 -10.98
C VAL A 241 10.14 1.05 -10.59
N TRP A 242 9.65 0.82 -9.37
CA TRP A 242 9.21 -0.48 -8.89
C TRP A 242 8.20 -1.12 -9.85
N ARG A 243 7.17 -0.38 -10.24
CA ARG A 243 6.13 -0.86 -11.15
C ARG A 243 6.68 -1.24 -12.52
N SER A 244 7.61 -0.45 -13.07
CA SER A 244 8.23 -0.74 -14.37
C SER A 244 9.16 -1.95 -14.33
N GLU A 245 9.95 -2.10 -13.27
CA GLU A 245 11.02 -3.12 -13.20
C GLU A 245 10.53 -4.46 -12.64
N HIS A 246 9.70 -4.42 -11.59
CA HIS A 246 9.30 -5.61 -10.84
C HIS A 246 7.92 -6.13 -11.24
N LYS A 247 7.24 -5.44 -12.17
CA LYS A 247 5.87 -5.75 -12.62
C LYS A 247 4.89 -5.91 -11.44
N GLY A 248 5.14 -5.19 -10.35
CA GLY A 248 4.32 -5.22 -9.15
C GLY A 248 2.88 -4.80 -9.44
N THR A 249 1.93 -5.37 -8.68
CA THR A 249 0.51 -5.02 -8.78
C THR A 249 0.20 -3.74 -8.02
N VAL A 250 1.05 -3.39 -7.06
CA VAL A 250 0.90 -2.26 -6.15
C VAL A 250 1.45 -0.97 -6.77
N ASP A 251 0.68 0.10 -6.65
CA ASP A 251 1.07 1.45 -7.04
C ASP A 251 1.29 2.33 -5.80
N PHE A 252 2.44 3.00 -5.70
CA PHE A 252 2.73 3.94 -4.62
C PHE A 252 2.26 5.37 -4.96
N ALA A 253 1.45 5.56 -6.01
CA ALA A 253 1.02 6.87 -6.49
C ALA A 253 0.08 7.63 -5.53
N GLN A 254 -0.56 6.93 -4.58
CA GLN A 254 -1.47 7.54 -3.61
C GLN A 254 -1.04 7.28 -2.15
N PRO A 255 0.14 7.76 -1.72
CA PRO A 255 0.54 7.66 -0.32
C PRO A 255 -0.39 8.51 0.56
N LEU A 256 -0.74 7.98 1.74
CA LEU A 256 -1.56 8.66 2.72
C LEU A 256 -0.86 8.74 4.07
N TRP A 257 -0.76 9.95 4.65
CA TRP A 257 -0.29 10.11 6.02
C TRP A 257 -1.37 9.62 7.00
N GLN A 258 -0.99 8.72 7.91
CA GLN A 258 -1.87 8.18 8.94
C GLN A 258 -1.25 8.36 10.32
N LEU A 259 -2.04 8.87 11.26
CA LEU A 259 -1.67 8.98 12.67
C LEU A 259 -1.71 7.60 13.33
N PHE A 260 -0.60 7.18 13.93
CA PHE A 260 -0.59 6.02 14.79
C PHE A 260 -1.07 6.42 16.19
N ARG A 261 -2.06 5.69 16.72
CA ARG A 261 -2.71 5.95 18.01
C ARG A 261 -2.52 4.77 18.93
#